data_AF-A0A7Z1SAY6-F1
#
_entry.id   AF-A0A7Z1SAY6-F1
#
_cell.length_a   1.000
_cell.length_b   1.000
_cell.length_c   1.000
_cell.angle_alpha   90.00
_cell.angle_beta   90.00
_cell.angle_gamma   90.00
#
_symmetry.space_group_name_H-M   'P 1'
#
loop_
_entity.id
_entity.type
_entity.pdbx_description
1 polymer ?
#
loop_
_entity_poly.entity_id
_entity_poly.type
_entity_poly.pdbx_seq_one_letter_code
_entity_poly.pdbx_strand_id
1 'polypeptide(L)'
;MNTNIKGTPGNGINVGALREFADQVAAKPAAGIATFGVVTTWEGGTRTRARTMPLVLGDTALARGFVIDADEPAELLGTDTAANPQELILAALNACMTATYAANAAAMNIELQSLTIRTKGSLDLRGFLGIDPGINPG
;
A
#
# COMPACT_ATOMS: atom_id res chain seq x y z
N MET A 1 -11.96 -14.24 8.90
CA MET A 1 -11.73 -13.87 10.32
C MET A 1 -12.13 -12.42 10.48
N ASN A 2 -13.21 -12.15 11.23
CA ASN A 2 -13.69 -10.80 11.52
C ASN A 2 -13.06 -10.35 12.85
N THR A 3 -11.90 -9.69 12.81
CA THR A 3 -11.38 -9.02 14.01
C THR A 3 -12.10 -7.70 14.14
N ASN A 4 -13.07 -7.63 15.05
CA ASN A 4 -13.86 -6.43 15.31
C ASN A 4 -12.96 -5.44 16.08
N ILE A 5 -12.23 -4.57 15.36
CA ILE A 5 -11.29 -3.59 15.95
C ILE A 5 -12.05 -2.37 16.54
N LYS A 6 -13.37 -2.28 16.31
CA LYS A 6 -14.22 -1.21 16.84
C LYS A 6 -14.08 -1.12 18.36
N GLY A 7 -13.74 0.06 18.85
CA GLY A 7 -13.64 0.34 20.28
C GLY A 7 -12.47 -0.27 21.02
N THR A 8 -11.41 -0.67 20.31
CA THR A 8 -10.16 -1.07 20.97
C THR A 8 -9.40 0.18 21.43
N PRO A 9 -8.93 0.26 22.69
CA PRO A 9 -8.08 1.35 23.15
C PRO A 9 -6.89 1.57 22.20
N GLY A 10 -6.67 2.83 21.79
CA GLY A 10 -5.61 3.18 20.84
C GLY A 10 -5.82 2.63 19.42
N ASN A 11 -7.05 2.27 19.02
CA ASN A 11 -7.37 1.78 17.66
C ASN A 11 -6.59 0.51 17.25
N GLY A 12 -6.15 -0.30 18.23
CA GLY A 12 -5.30 -1.46 17.99
C GLY A 12 -3.82 -1.12 17.76
N ILE A 13 -3.42 0.15 17.90
CA ILE A 13 -2.03 0.61 17.86
C ILE A 13 -1.50 0.70 19.30
N ASN A 14 -0.34 0.08 19.55
CA ASN A 14 0.38 0.27 20.81
C ASN A 14 1.06 1.66 20.81
N VAL A 15 0.38 2.65 21.40
CA VAL A 15 0.85 4.05 21.45
C VAL A 15 2.17 4.18 22.21
N GLY A 16 2.41 3.35 23.24
CA GLY A 16 3.68 3.31 23.97
C GLY A 16 4.84 2.89 23.07
N ALA A 17 4.68 1.79 22.32
CA ALA A 17 5.68 1.32 21.38
C ALA A 17 5.90 2.31 20.21
N LEU A 18 4.84 2.98 19.74
CA LEU A 18 4.95 4.02 18.73
C LEU A 18 5.80 5.21 19.24
N ARG A 19 5.60 5.63 20.49
CA ARG A 19 6.38 6.69 21.11
C ARG A 19 7.85 6.30 21.26
N GLU A 20 8.10 5.08 21.76
CA GLU A 20 9.44 4.55 21.90
C GLU A 20 10.17 4.48 20.56
N PHE A 21 9.49 4.01 19.50
CA PHE A 21 10.04 4.01 18.15
C PHE A 21 10.39 5.43 17.67
N ALA A 22 9.53 6.41 17.91
CA ALA A 22 9.81 7.80 17.55
C ALA A 22 11.03 8.36 18.30
N ASP A 23 11.17 8.07 19.59
CA ASP A 23 12.31 8.49 20.40
C ASP A 23 13.63 7.83 19.90
N GLN A 24 13.58 6.55 19.50
CA GLN A 24 14.73 5.85 18.90
C GLN A 24 15.14 6.49 17.57
N VAL A 25 14.19 6.83 16.71
CA VAL A 25 14.47 7.50 15.43
C VAL A 25 15.03 8.91 15.66
N ALA A 26 14.53 9.66 16.64
CA ALA A 26 15.07 10.97 16.98
C ALA A 26 16.52 10.89 17.48
N ALA A 27 16.84 9.86 18.28
CA ALA A 27 18.18 9.64 18.80
C ALA A 27 19.16 9.13 17.73
N LYS A 28 18.71 8.27 16.81
CA LYS A 28 19.50 7.73 15.69
C LYS A 28 18.70 7.83 14.38
N PRO A 29 18.75 8.98 13.67
CA PRO A 29 17.95 9.19 12.45
C PRO A 29 18.12 8.11 11.38
N ALA A 30 19.34 7.56 11.24
CA ALA A 30 19.61 6.48 10.30
C ALA A 30 18.81 5.19 10.60
N ALA A 31 18.44 4.93 11.86
CA ALA A 31 17.60 3.79 12.23
C ALA A 31 16.14 3.96 11.77
N GLY A 32 15.71 5.18 11.45
CA GLY A 32 14.38 5.47 10.90
C GLY A 32 14.27 5.34 9.39
N ILE A 33 15.37 5.03 8.67
CA ILE A 33 15.34 4.86 7.22
C ILE A 33 14.80 3.47 6.90
N ALA A 34 13.63 3.43 6.27
CA ALA A 34 13.03 2.19 5.77
C ALA A 34 13.23 2.08 4.24
N THR A 35 13.83 0.97 3.80
CA THR A 35 13.99 0.62 2.38
C THR A 35 13.02 -0.50 2.03
N PHE A 36 12.30 -0.31 0.93
CA PHE A 36 11.30 -1.24 0.42
C PHE A 36 11.67 -1.62 -1.02
N GLY A 37 11.26 -2.82 -1.44
CA GLY A 37 11.48 -3.27 -2.80
C GLY A 37 10.50 -4.35 -3.20
N VAL A 38 10.33 -4.52 -4.51
CA VAL A 38 9.48 -5.55 -5.10
C VAL A 38 10.17 -6.07 -6.36
N VAL A 39 10.10 -7.39 -6.55
CA VAL A 39 10.53 -8.04 -7.80
C VAL A 39 9.28 -8.54 -8.50
N THR A 40 9.07 -8.09 -9.73
CA THR A 40 7.89 -8.48 -10.53
C THR A 40 8.33 -9.33 -11.70
N THR A 41 7.68 -10.49 -11.86
CA THR A 41 7.89 -11.39 -12.97
C THR A 41 6.68 -11.37 -13.89
N TRP A 42 6.93 -11.31 -15.20
CA TRP A 42 5.90 -11.48 -16.21
C TRP A 42 5.54 -12.96 -16.37
N GLU A 43 4.24 -13.26 -16.42
CA GLU A 43 3.73 -14.64 -16.52
C GLU A 43 2.91 -14.90 -17.79
N GLY A 44 3.04 -14.01 -18.78
CA GLY A 44 2.31 -14.09 -20.05
C GLY A 44 1.12 -13.13 -20.10
N GLY A 45 0.84 -12.60 -21.30
CA GLY A 45 -0.23 -11.61 -21.50
C GLY A 45 -0.05 -10.38 -20.61
N THR A 46 -1.14 -9.92 -20.00
CA THR A 46 -1.17 -8.83 -19.01
C THR A 46 -0.86 -9.28 -17.58
N ARG A 47 -0.59 -10.58 -17.36
CA ARG A 47 -0.43 -11.14 -16.02
C ARG A 47 0.98 -10.96 -15.48
N THR A 48 1.07 -10.51 -14.23
CA THR A 48 2.32 -10.42 -13.49
C THR A 48 2.20 -10.94 -12.07
N ARG A 49 3.32 -11.40 -11.52
CA ARG A 49 3.47 -11.80 -10.12
C ARG A 49 4.60 -11.03 -9.49
N ALA A 50 4.25 -10.15 -8.57
CA ALA A 50 5.16 -9.39 -7.74
C ALA A 50 5.43 -10.11 -6.42
N ARG A 51 6.68 -10.09 -5.95
CA ARG A 51 7.07 -10.52 -4.61
C ARG A 51 7.81 -9.40 -3.91
N THR A 52 7.35 -9.02 -2.71
CA THR A 52 8.05 -8.00 -1.91
C THR A 52 9.42 -8.54 -1.49
N MET A 53 10.43 -7.69 -1.60
CA MET A 53 11.75 -7.92 -1.02
C MET A 53 11.69 -7.80 0.51
N PRO A 54 12.69 -8.30 1.24
CA PRO A 54 12.85 -7.97 2.65
C PRO A 54 12.80 -6.46 2.87
N LEU A 55 12.02 -6.02 3.85
CA LEU A 55 12.05 -4.62 4.30
C LEU A 55 13.32 -4.43 5.11
N VAL A 56 14.08 -3.38 4.84
CA VAL A 56 15.24 -3.01 5.66
C VAL A 56 14.92 -1.75 6.44
N LEU A 57 15.04 -1.79 7.77
CA LEU A 57 14.84 -0.65 8.67
C LEU A 57 16.14 -0.36 9.40
N GLY A 58 16.79 0.77 9.06
CA GLY A 58 18.17 1.03 9.44
C GLY A 58 19.07 -0.11 8.96
N ASP A 59 19.73 -0.78 9.91
CA ASP A 59 20.62 -1.91 9.64
C ASP A 59 19.91 -3.28 9.73
N THR A 60 18.61 -3.30 10.00
CA THR A 60 17.84 -4.54 10.26
C THR A 60 17.04 -4.97 9.05
N ALA A 61 17.32 -6.16 8.51
CA ALA A 61 16.48 -6.79 7.49
C ALA A 61 15.34 -7.61 8.13
N LEU A 62 14.10 -7.29 7.79
CA LEU A 62 12.91 -8.02 8.21
C LEU A 62 12.62 -9.14 7.22
N ALA A 63 12.72 -10.39 7.68
CA ALA A 63 12.40 -11.58 6.90
C ALA A 63 10.88 -11.70 6.67
N ARG A 64 10.39 -11.02 5.62
CA ARG A 64 8.99 -11.04 5.18
C ARG A 64 8.92 -11.03 3.66
N GLY A 65 7.86 -11.61 3.10
CA GLY A 65 7.65 -11.64 1.66
C GLY A 65 6.19 -11.92 1.33
N PHE A 66 5.58 -11.04 0.56
CA PHE A 66 4.19 -11.13 0.11
C PHE A 66 4.14 -11.21 -1.40
N VAL A 67 3.17 -11.96 -1.91
CA VAL A 67 2.88 -12.06 -3.34
C VAL A 67 1.71 -11.15 -3.66
N ILE A 68 1.84 -10.39 -4.75
CA ILE A 68 0.79 -9.54 -5.32
C ILE A 68 0.70 -9.93 -6.79
N ASP A 69 -0.44 -10.49 -7.18
CA ASP A 69 -0.73 -10.76 -8.58
C ASP A 69 -1.47 -9.57 -9.20
N ALA A 70 -1.21 -9.29 -10.47
CA ALA A 70 -1.93 -8.30 -11.25
C ALA A 70 -2.28 -8.87 -12.63
N ASP A 71 -3.41 -8.43 -13.17
CA ASP A 71 -3.89 -8.76 -14.52
C ASP A 71 -4.68 -7.57 -15.08
N GLU A 72 -5.31 -7.69 -16.24
CA GLU A 72 -6.27 -6.72 -16.75
C GLU A 72 -7.61 -7.42 -17.01
N PRO A 73 -8.75 -6.69 -17.03
CA PRO A 73 -10.02 -7.25 -17.49
C PRO A 73 -9.95 -7.61 -18.98
N ALA A 74 -10.90 -8.43 -19.45
CA ALA A 74 -10.93 -8.89 -20.84
C ALA A 74 -11.04 -7.73 -21.85
N GLU A 75 -11.75 -6.66 -21.49
CA GLU A 75 -11.88 -5.43 -22.28
C GLU A 75 -10.55 -4.69 -22.46
N LEU A 76 -9.57 -4.94 -21.58
CA LEU A 76 -8.21 -4.43 -21.64
C LEU A 76 -7.20 -5.55 -21.97
N LEU A 77 -7.66 -6.59 -22.67
CA LEU A 77 -6.87 -7.69 -23.24
C LEU A 77 -6.26 -8.65 -22.21
N GLY A 78 -6.76 -8.65 -20.97
CA GLY A 78 -6.36 -9.61 -19.95
C GLY A 78 -7.33 -10.76 -19.76
N THR A 79 -7.19 -11.44 -18.63
CA THR A 79 -8.01 -12.61 -18.27
C THR A 79 -8.84 -12.43 -17.01
N ASP A 80 -8.86 -11.23 -16.43
CA ASP A 80 -9.61 -10.88 -15.23
C ASP A 80 -9.31 -11.82 -14.03
N THR A 81 -8.06 -12.29 -13.94
CA THR A 81 -7.64 -13.26 -12.90
C THR A 81 -7.11 -12.61 -11.62
N ALA A 82 -6.81 -11.32 -11.66
CA ALA A 82 -6.36 -10.50 -10.55
C ALA A 82 -6.76 -9.03 -10.78
N ALA A 83 -6.70 -8.23 -9.72
CA ALA A 83 -6.95 -6.78 -9.82
C ALA A 83 -5.96 -6.12 -10.81
N ASN A 84 -6.39 -5.03 -11.43
CA ASN A 84 -5.54 -4.35 -12.38
C ASN A 84 -4.50 -3.42 -11.74
N PRO A 85 -3.42 -3.05 -12.45
CA PRO A 85 -2.35 -2.22 -11.88
C PRO A 85 -2.86 -0.91 -11.26
N GLN A 86 -3.86 -0.28 -11.87
CA GLN A 86 -4.44 0.98 -11.42
C GLN A 86 -5.22 0.77 -10.11
N GLU A 87 -6.03 -0.28 -10.01
CA GLU A 87 -6.73 -0.69 -8.78
C GLU A 87 -5.75 -1.01 -7.66
N LEU A 88 -4.64 -1.68 -7.96
CA LEU A 88 -3.59 -1.97 -7.00
C LEU A 88 -2.92 -0.69 -6.47
N ILE A 89 -2.67 0.30 -7.34
CA ILE A 89 -2.16 1.62 -6.93
C ILE A 89 -3.14 2.31 -5.98
N LEU A 90 -4.44 2.32 -6.33
CA LEU A 90 -5.47 2.92 -5.47
C LEU A 90 -5.64 2.16 -4.15
N ALA A 91 -5.52 0.84 -4.15
CA ALA A 91 -5.53 0.02 -2.95
C ALA A 91 -4.33 0.33 -2.04
N ALA A 92 -3.12 0.45 -2.61
CA ALA A 92 -1.91 0.82 -1.88
C ALA A 92 -2.03 2.22 -1.25
N LEU A 93 -2.56 3.19 -2.01
CA LEU A 93 -2.84 4.54 -1.50
C LEU A 93 -3.82 4.50 -0.32
N ASN A 94 -4.95 3.81 -0.49
CA ASN A 94 -5.96 3.70 0.57
C ASN A 94 -5.40 3.02 1.82
N ALA A 95 -4.58 1.98 1.66
CA ALA A 95 -3.94 1.29 2.78
C ALA A 95 -3.01 2.24 3.55
N CYS A 96 -2.16 3.01 2.85
CA CYS A 96 -1.25 3.98 3.45
C CYS A 96 -2.01 5.06 4.25
N MET A 97 -3.04 5.64 3.65
CA MET A 97 -3.87 6.66 4.30
C MET A 97 -4.60 6.08 5.52
N THR A 98 -5.16 4.88 5.41
CA THR A 98 -5.87 4.22 6.52
C THR A 98 -4.96 3.98 7.72
N ALA A 99 -3.75 3.45 7.48
CA ALA A 99 -2.75 3.25 8.53
C ALA A 99 -2.34 4.57 9.19
N THR A 100 -2.15 5.63 8.38
CA THR A 100 -1.80 6.97 8.87
C THR A 100 -2.90 7.56 9.76
N TYR A 101 -4.17 7.46 9.35
CA TYR A 101 -5.29 7.91 10.17
C TYR A 101 -5.37 7.14 11.49
N ALA A 102 -5.25 5.80 11.45
CA ALA A 102 -5.32 4.98 12.65
C ALA A 102 -4.22 5.31 13.67
N ALA A 103 -2.97 5.43 13.20
CA ALA A 103 -1.82 5.75 14.04
C ALA A 103 -1.93 7.16 14.67
N ASN A 104 -2.26 8.17 13.88
CA ASN A 104 -2.39 9.54 14.40
C ASN A 104 -3.58 9.70 15.34
N ALA A 105 -4.74 9.10 15.00
CA ALA A 105 -5.89 9.10 15.89
C ALA A 105 -5.53 8.46 17.24
N ALA A 106 -4.82 7.32 17.23
CA ALA A 106 -4.36 6.67 18.45
C ALA A 106 -3.43 7.58 19.27
N ALA A 107 -2.44 8.22 18.62
CA ALA A 107 -1.51 9.14 19.28
C ALA A 107 -2.19 10.38 19.89
N MET A 108 -3.31 10.81 19.30
CA MET A 108 -4.15 11.92 19.79
C MET A 108 -5.22 11.48 20.80
N ASN A 109 -5.24 10.21 21.20
CA ASN A 109 -6.27 9.62 22.05
C ASN A 109 -7.70 9.77 21.47
N ILE A 110 -7.82 9.68 20.14
CA ILE A 110 -9.08 9.68 19.39
C ILE A 110 -9.41 8.24 18.99
N GLU A 111 -10.58 7.77 19.43
CA GLU A 111 -11.08 6.43 19.13
C GLU A 111 -11.87 6.41 17.80
N LEU A 112 -11.47 5.53 16.89
CA LEU A 112 -12.12 5.33 15.60
C LEU A 112 -13.20 4.25 15.71
N GLN A 113 -14.47 4.63 15.49
CA GLN A 113 -15.59 3.69 15.40
C GLN A 113 -15.71 3.03 14.02
N SER A 114 -15.33 3.76 12.97
CA SER A 114 -15.27 3.27 11.59
C SER A 114 -14.41 4.20 10.74
N LEU A 115 -13.65 3.63 9.81
CA LEU A 115 -12.90 4.36 8.79
C LEU A 115 -13.08 3.66 7.45
N THR A 116 -13.42 4.41 6.41
CA THR A 116 -13.52 3.91 5.04
C THR A 116 -13.04 5.00 4.09
N ILE A 117 -12.08 4.65 3.24
CA ILE A 117 -11.56 5.54 2.20
C ILE A 117 -12.01 5.00 0.85
N ARG A 118 -12.67 5.85 0.07
CA ARG A 118 -13.08 5.54 -1.30
C ARG A 118 -12.31 6.43 -2.25
N THR A 119 -11.59 5.80 -3.17
CA THR A 119 -10.75 6.49 -4.16
C THR A 119 -11.16 6.05 -5.55
N LYS A 120 -11.12 6.99 -6.50
CA LYS A 120 -11.37 6.75 -7.92
C LYS A 120 -10.31 7.47 -8.73
N GLY A 121 -9.91 6.89 -9.84
CA GLY A 121 -9.06 7.49 -10.85
C GLY A 121 -9.68 7.28 -12.23
N SER A 122 -9.19 8.01 -13.22
CA SER A 122 -9.59 7.82 -14.61
C SER A 122 -8.35 7.94 -15.47
N LEU A 123 -8.23 7.06 -16.45
CA LEU A 123 -7.15 7.01 -17.42
C LEU A 123 -7.77 7.12 -18.81
N ASP A 124 -7.29 8.06 -19.61
CA ASP A 124 -7.71 8.17 -21.00
C ASP A 124 -6.85 7.24 -21.86
N LEU A 125 -7.46 6.16 -22.34
CA LEU A 125 -6.76 5.13 -23.10
C LEU A 125 -6.20 5.63 -24.43
N ARG A 126 -6.67 6.78 -24.94
CA ARG A 126 -6.08 7.39 -26.15
C ARG A 126 -4.64 7.84 -25.89
N GLY A 127 -4.37 8.38 -24.70
CA GLY A 127 -3.02 8.73 -24.27
C GLY A 127 -2.19 7.48 -24.04
N PHE A 128 -2.71 6.54 -23.24
CA PHE A 128 -2.03 5.28 -22.92
C PHE A 128 -1.62 4.47 -24.16
N LEU A 129 -2.51 4.39 -25.16
CA LEU A 129 -2.29 3.68 -26.42
C LEU A 129 -1.48 4.49 -27.46
N GLY A 130 -1.07 5.73 -27.13
CA GLY A 130 -0.32 6.60 -28.04
C GLY A 130 -1.11 7.08 -29.27
N ILE A 131 -2.45 7.09 -29.20
CA ILE A 131 -3.35 7.54 -30.27
C ILE A 131 -3.35 9.07 -30.36
N ASP A 132 -3.31 9.75 -29.21
CA ASP A 132 -3.32 11.21 -29.13
C ASP A 132 -2.13 11.70 -28.29
N PRO A 133 -1.09 12.32 -28.89
CA PRO A 133 0.08 12.81 -28.18
C PRO A 133 -0.21 14.03 -27.30
N GLY A 134 -1.38 14.66 -27.42
CA GLY A 134 -1.81 15.76 -26.56
C GLY A 134 -2.40 15.30 -25.22
N ILE A 135 -2.60 13.99 -25.03
CA ILE A 135 -3.20 13.42 -23.82
C ILE A 135 -2.11 12.78 -22.96
N ASN A 136 -2.12 13.09 -21.65
CA ASN A 136 -1.22 12.45 -20.70
C ASN A 136 -1.48 10.92 -20.69
N PRO A 137 -0.48 10.07 -20.96
CA PRO A 137 -0.65 8.63 -21.06
C PRO A 137 -0.93 7.91 -19.73
N GLY A 138 -0.92 8.63 -18.60
CA GLY A 138 -1.04 8.08 -17.25
C GLY A 138 0.15 8.45 -16.39
#